data_AF-A0A409YTS6-F1
#
_entry.id   AF-A0A409YTS6-F1
#
_cell.length_a   1.000
_cell.length_b   1.000
_cell.length_c   1.000
_cell.angle_alpha   90.00
_cell.angle_beta   90.00
_cell.angle_gamma   90.00
#
_symmetry.space_group_name_H-M   'P 1'
#
loop_
_entity.id
_entity.type
_entity.pdbx_description
1 polymer ?
#
loop_
_entity_poly.entity_id
_entity_poly.type
_entity_poly.pdbx_seq_one_letter_code
_entity_poly.pdbx_strand_id
1 'polypeptide(L)'
;MAKILWVALCPIAWSQDLTTDQIEAFGPRYLQFFLDHGSALGLAFYDFLPPVRTCLEPSCNAKKGTVNEGDPYARELAEALTVPVTVFTREFGPIPGLSTSFYCRQCQTHYYPNYWVSKKSSTRTYYLQPLKFIHTAQHIFIEGRIFELFTAMMLNSW
;
A
#
# COMPACT_ATOMS: atom_id res chain seq x y z
N MET A 1 0.61 -25.45 12.77
CA MET A 1 0.46 -24.72 14.06
C MET A 1 0.06 -23.26 13.88
N ALA A 2 0.80 -22.46 13.10
CA ALA A 2 0.52 -21.02 12.94
C ALA A 2 -0.91 -20.68 12.47
N LYS A 3 -1.52 -21.50 11.59
CA LYS A 3 -2.90 -21.27 11.10
C LYS A 3 -3.97 -21.36 12.20
N ILE A 4 -3.83 -22.32 13.11
CA ILE A 4 -4.78 -22.51 14.23
C ILE A 4 -4.61 -21.37 15.24
N LEU A 5 -3.37 -21.01 15.53
CA LEU A 5 -3.04 -19.89 16.40
C LEU A 5 -3.60 -18.56 15.84
N TRP A 6 -3.44 -18.31 14.54
CA TRP A 6 -4.01 -17.14 13.88
C TRP A 6 -5.54 -17.11 13.95
N VAL A 7 -6.22 -18.24 13.69
CA VAL A 7 -7.69 -18.30 13.80
C VAL A 7 -8.17 -17.99 15.22
N ALA A 8 -7.43 -18.41 16.25
CA ALA A 8 -7.76 -18.09 17.64
C ALA A 8 -7.46 -16.64 18.03
N LEU A 9 -6.37 -16.06 17.52
CA LEU A 9 -5.94 -14.70 17.86
C LEU A 9 -6.60 -13.61 17.02
N CYS A 10 -7.04 -13.92 15.79
CA CYS A 10 -7.60 -12.96 14.85
C CYS A 10 -8.77 -12.14 15.46
N PRO A 11 -9.76 -12.74 16.16
CA PRO A 11 -10.84 -11.96 16.75
C PRO A 11 -10.35 -10.96 17.80
N ILE A 12 -9.36 -11.34 18.60
CA ILE A 12 -8.78 -10.49 19.66
C ILE A 12 -7.99 -9.36 19.01
N ALA A 13 -7.12 -9.68 18.05
CA ALA A 13 -6.32 -8.70 17.33
C ALA A 13 -7.18 -7.67 16.59
N TRP A 14 -8.32 -8.09 16.03
CA TRP A 14 -9.22 -7.22 15.26
C TRP A 14 -10.25 -6.50 16.14
N SER A 15 -10.44 -6.92 17.39
CA SER A 15 -11.27 -6.20 18.37
C SER A 15 -10.58 -5.00 19.00
N GLN A 16 -9.28 -4.84 18.79
CA GLN A 16 -8.54 -3.68 19.27
C GLN A 16 -8.68 -2.54 18.26
N ASP A 17 -9.51 -1.55 18.59
CA ASP A 17 -9.52 -0.26 17.90
C ASP A 17 -8.27 0.53 18.31
N LEU A 18 -7.13 0.17 17.70
CA LEU A 18 -5.90 0.91 17.88
C LEU A 18 -6.04 2.28 17.22
N THR A 19 -5.90 3.34 18.01
CA THR A 19 -5.86 4.70 17.45
C THR A 19 -4.55 4.92 16.69
N THR A 20 -4.54 5.86 15.74
CA THR A 20 -3.32 6.24 15.00
C THR A 20 -2.15 6.54 15.95
N ASP A 21 -2.42 7.23 17.06
CA ASP A 21 -1.42 7.58 18.07
C ASP A 21 -0.85 6.34 18.78
N GLN A 22 -1.68 5.33 19.03
CA GLN A 22 -1.21 4.08 19.64
C GLN A 22 -0.33 3.29 18.68
N ILE A 23 -0.72 3.24 17.39
CA ILE A 23 0.08 2.59 16.34
C ILE A 23 1.44 3.29 16.19
N GLU A 24 1.45 4.62 16.20
CA GLU A 24 2.67 5.42 16.14
C GLU A 24 3.54 5.25 17.39
N ALA A 25 2.94 5.18 18.59
CA ALA A 25 3.65 4.92 19.83
C ALA A 25 4.26 3.51 19.94
N PHE A 26 3.69 2.52 19.25
CA PHE A 26 4.24 1.16 19.18
C PHE A 26 5.46 1.07 18.25
N GLY A 27 5.54 1.93 17.24
CA GLY A 27 6.62 1.96 16.26
C GLY A 27 8.01 1.88 16.87
N PRO A 28 8.43 2.81 17.76
CA PRO A 28 9.78 2.81 18.34
C PRO A 28 10.08 1.54 19.14
N ARG A 29 9.06 1.00 19.85
CA ARG A 29 9.23 -0.17 20.73
C ARG A 29 9.48 -1.45 19.95
N TYR A 30 8.81 -1.63 18.82
CA TYR A 30 8.92 -2.85 18.02
C TYR A 30 9.90 -2.71 16.85
N LEU A 31 10.32 -1.49 16.50
CA LEU A 31 11.27 -1.28 15.41
C LEU A 31 12.57 -2.04 15.64
N GLN A 32 13.16 -1.97 16.84
CA GLN A 32 14.41 -2.68 17.10
C GLN A 32 14.24 -4.20 16.96
N PHE A 33 13.18 -4.77 17.55
CA PHE A 33 12.85 -6.19 17.39
C PHE A 33 12.63 -6.58 15.92
N PHE A 34 11.99 -5.71 15.15
CA PHE A 34 11.79 -5.92 13.72
C PHE A 34 13.11 -5.87 12.95
N LEU A 35 14.00 -4.92 13.25
CA LEU A 35 15.31 -4.83 12.59
C LEU A 35 16.17 -6.06 12.91
N ASP A 36 16.13 -6.54 14.15
CA ASP A 36 16.92 -7.67 14.62
C ASP A 36 16.41 -9.02 14.09
N HIS A 37 15.09 -9.17 13.89
CA HIS A 37 14.48 -10.47 13.59
C HIS A 37 13.54 -10.48 12.39
N GLY A 38 12.84 -9.38 12.13
CA GLY A 38 11.78 -9.30 11.13
C GLY A 38 12.30 -9.50 9.70
N SER A 39 13.42 -8.86 9.36
CA SER A 39 14.02 -8.96 8.02
C SER A 39 14.40 -10.40 7.66
N ALA A 40 15.02 -11.14 8.59
CA ALA A 40 15.40 -12.54 8.41
C ALA A 40 14.20 -13.47 8.23
N LEU A 41 13.03 -13.08 8.74
CA LEU A 41 11.78 -13.82 8.61
C LEU A 41 10.98 -13.41 7.35
N GLY A 42 11.52 -12.51 6.52
CA GLY A 42 10.82 -11.98 5.35
C GLY A 42 9.63 -11.09 5.70
N LEU A 43 9.62 -10.51 6.90
CA LEU A 43 8.59 -9.57 7.34
C LEU A 43 8.91 -8.15 6.84
N ALA A 44 7.85 -7.41 6.53
CA ALA A 44 7.91 -6.01 6.16
C ALA A 44 7.39 -5.15 7.30
N PHE A 45 8.03 -4.01 7.56
CA PHE A 45 7.50 -3.06 8.55
C PHE A 45 6.32 -2.26 7.97
N TYR A 46 6.40 -1.95 6.68
CA TYR A 46 5.32 -1.37 5.90
C TYR A 46 4.97 -2.28 4.73
N ASP A 47 3.68 -2.47 4.47
CA ASP A 47 3.19 -3.16 3.28
C ASP A 47 2.22 -2.24 2.53
N PHE A 48 2.57 -1.90 1.29
CA PHE A 48 1.78 -1.00 0.45
C PHE A 48 1.05 -1.81 -0.61
N LEU A 49 -0.28 -1.77 -0.56
CA LEU A 49 -1.14 -2.34 -1.59
C LEU A 49 -1.91 -1.23 -2.31
N PRO A 50 -2.29 -1.43 -3.58
CA PRO A 50 -3.28 -0.60 -4.23
C PRO A 50 -4.59 -0.62 -3.42
N PRO A 51 -5.29 0.52 -3.30
CA PRO A 51 -6.56 0.60 -2.56
C PRO A 51 -7.70 -0.17 -3.21
N VAL A 52 -7.48 -0.69 -4.43
CA VAL A 52 -8.48 -1.32 -5.27
C VAL A 52 -8.05 -2.74 -5.59
N ARG A 53 -9.00 -3.67 -5.50
CA ARG A 53 -8.83 -5.07 -5.92
C ARG A 53 -9.51 -5.38 -7.25
N THR A 54 -10.26 -4.43 -7.78
CA THR A 54 -10.98 -4.54 -9.05
C THR A 54 -10.54 -3.43 -10.00
N CYS A 55 -10.73 -3.68 -11.30
CA CYS A 55 -10.37 -2.73 -12.34
C CYS A 55 -11.26 -1.48 -12.28
N LEU A 56 -10.64 -0.31 -12.31
CA LEU A 56 -11.34 0.98 -12.29
C LEU A 56 -11.82 1.44 -13.67
N GLU A 57 -11.35 0.82 -14.75
CA GLU A 57 -11.67 1.23 -16.12
C GLU A 57 -13.11 0.80 -16.47
N PRO A 58 -14.07 1.73 -16.70
CA PRO A 58 -15.46 1.36 -16.93
C PRO A 58 -15.65 0.48 -18.17
N SER A 59 -14.86 0.75 -19.22
CA SER A 59 -14.86 -0.04 -20.46
C SER A 59 -14.38 -1.48 -20.26
N CYS A 60 -13.62 -1.74 -19.20
CA CYS A 60 -13.12 -3.06 -18.82
C CYS A 60 -14.15 -3.88 -18.02
N ASN A 61 -14.94 -3.23 -17.17
CA ASN A 61 -15.98 -3.87 -16.38
C ASN A 61 -17.24 -4.19 -17.19
N ALA A 62 -17.42 -3.54 -18.35
CA ALA A 62 -18.60 -3.71 -19.20
C ALA A 62 -18.61 -5.01 -20.04
N LYS A 63 -17.54 -5.83 -20.07
CA LYS A 63 -17.45 -6.99 -20.97
C LYS A 63 -17.35 -8.35 -20.27
N LYS A 64 -18.51 -9.02 -20.28
CA LYS A 64 -18.84 -10.46 -20.18
C LYS A 64 -18.91 -11.13 -18.80
N GLY A 65 -20.16 -11.38 -18.41
CA GLY A 65 -20.62 -12.58 -17.69
C GLY A 65 -22.11 -12.78 -17.99
N THR A 66 -22.43 -13.56 -19.02
CA THR A 66 -23.75 -14.20 -19.16
C THR A 66 -23.90 -15.20 -18.02
N VAL A 67 -24.64 -14.85 -16.97
CA VAL A 67 -25.64 -15.66 -16.26
C VAL A 67 -26.31 -14.69 -15.29
N ASN A 68 -27.57 -14.37 -15.59
CA ASN A 68 -28.63 -13.86 -14.72
C ASN A 68 -28.35 -12.62 -13.85
N GLU A 69 -29.14 -11.58 -14.15
CA GLU A 69 -29.54 -10.47 -13.27
C GLU A 69 -28.45 -9.51 -12.76
N GLY A 70 -28.32 -8.39 -13.49
CA GLY A 70 -28.42 -7.07 -12.88
C GLY A 70 -27.13 -6.34 -12.51
N ASP A 71 -26.09 -7.03 -12.06
CA ASP A 71 -24.92 -6.34 -11.50
C ASP A 71 -23.68 -6.38 -12.40
N PRO A 72 -23.04 -5.23 -12.71
CA PRO A 72 -21.77 -5.20 -13.40
C PRO A 72 -20.69 -5.83 -12.53
N TYR A 73 -20.25 -7.04 -12.88
CA TYR A 73 -19.14 -7.71 -12.21
C TYR A 73 -17.86 -6.89 -12.40
N ALA A 74 -17.39 -6.25 -11.33
CA ALA A 74 -16.11 -5.55 -11.33
C ALA A 74 -14.99 -6.60 -11.48
N ARG A 75 -14.16 -6.47 -12.52
CA ARG A 75 -13.12 -7.46 -12.83
C ARG A 75 -12.02 -7.42 -11.78
N GLU A 76 -11.73 -8.55 -11.14
CA GLU A 76 -10.62 -8.67 -10.20
C GLU A 76 -9.26 -8.44 -10.89
N LEU A 77 -8.37 -7.76 -10.18
CA LEU A 77 -6.98 -7.58 -10.58
C LEU A 77 -6.19 -8.86 -10.31
N ALA A 78 -5.25 -9.18 -11.19
CA ALA A 78 -4.45 -10.39 -11.12
C ALA A 78 -2.95 -10.05 -11.02
N GLU A 79 -2.11 -11.09 -10.97
CA GLU A 79 -0.65 -10.97 -11.09
C GLU A 79 -0.06 -10.00 -10.06
N ALA A 80 -0.24 -10.33 -8.79
CA ALA A 80 0.38 -9.62 -7.69
C ALA A 80 1.90 -9.66 -7.86
N LEU A 81 2.52 -8.49 -8.06
CA LEU A 81 3.96 -8.33 -8.08
C LEU A 81 4.39 -7.53 -6.85
N THR A 82 5.07 -8.20 -5.93
CA THR A 82 5.58 -7.61 -4.70
C THR A 82 7.07 -7.36 -4.81
N VAL A 83 7.51 -6.15 -4.49
CA VAL A 83 8.91 -5.73 -4.52
C VAL A 83 9.33 -5.13 -3.19
N PRO A 84 10.60 -5.34 -2.76
CA PRO A 84 11.13 -4.66 -1.58
C PRO A 84 11.28 -3.17 -1.86
N VAL A 85 10.98 -2.35 -0.85
CA VAL A 85 11.06 -0.89 -0.92
C VAL A 85 11.70 -0.32 0.34
N THR A 86 12.26 0.88 0.22
CA THR A 86 12.69 1.68 1.36
C THR A 86 11.66 2.75 1.66
N VAL A 87 11.23 2.83 2.91
CA VAL A 87 10.26 3.81 3.40
C VAL A 87 10.97 4.82 4.26
N PHE A 88 11.01 6.07 3.81
CA PHE A 88 11.53 7.18 4.58
C PHE A 88 10.41 7.71 5.48
N THR A 89 10.64 7.60 6.78
CA THR A 89 9.74 8.11 7.82
C THR A 89 10.42 9.22 8.60
N ARG A 90 9.63 10.17 9.11
CA ARG A 90 10.16 11.29 9.90
C ARG A 90 10.75 10.81 11.22
N GLU A 91 10.10 9.84 11.85
CA GLU A 91 10.43 9.40 13.22
C GLU A 91 11.55 8.37 13.27
N PHE A 92 11.64 7.48 12.27
CA PHE A 92 12.56 6.35 12.30
C PHE A 92 13.62 6.38 11.20
N GLY A 93 13.54 7.36 10.29
CA GLY A 93 14.36 7.39 9.10
C GLY A 93 13.97 6.28 8.10
N PRO A 94 14.94 5.71 7.36
CA PRO A 94 14.68 4.69 6.36
C PRO A 94 14.41 3.31 6.99
N ILE A 95 13.26 2.71 6.70
CA ILE A 95 12.87 1.36 7.14
C ILE A 95 12.51 0.51 5.92
N PRO A 96 12.84 -0.81 5.90
CA PRO A 96 12.38 -1.69 4.83
C PRO A 96 10.86 -1.92 4.85
N GLY A 97 10.28 -1.96 3.67
CA GLY A 97 8.89 -2.31 3.43
C GLY A 97 8.72 -3.17 2.18
N LEU A 98 7.47 -3.51 1.87
CA LEU A 98 7.06 -4.16 0.64
C LEU A 98 6.05 -3.28 -0.09
N SER A 99 6.13 -3.29 -1.42
CA SER A 99 5.12 -2.69 -2.28
C SER A 99 4.59 -3.75 -3.23
N THR A 100 3.29 -3.96 -3.19
CA THR A 100 2.58 -4.83 -4.10
C THR A 100 1.91 -4.00 -5.18
N SER A 101 1.96 -4.49 -6.41
CA SER A 101 1.22 -3.97 -7.55
C SER A 101 0.36 -5.06 -8.16
N PHE A 102 -0.73 -4.68 -8.80
CA PHE A 102 -1.62 -5.60 -9.49
C PHE A 102 -1.78 -5.21 -10.96
N TYR A 103 -2.14 -6.18 -11.78
CA TYR A 103 -2.30 -6.01 -13.21
C TYR A 103 -3.70 -6.45 -13.68
N CYS A 104 -4.32 -5.64 -14.53
CA CYS A 104 -5.54 -6.03 -15.22
C CYS A 104 -5.23 -6.59 -16.61
N ARG A 105 -5.50 -7.88 -16.82
CA ARG A 105 -5.25 -8.59 -18.09
C ARG A 105 -6.01 -8.03 -19.29
N GLN A 106 -7.13 -7.34 -19.06
CA GLN A 106 -8.03 -6.90 -20.12
C GLN A 106 -7.66 -5.54 -20.68
N CYS A 107 -7.60 -4.52 -19.82
CA CYS A 107 -7.24 -3.16 -20.21
C CYS A 107 -5.72 -2.92 -20.17
N GLN A 108 -4.97 -3.90 -19.67
CA GLN A 108 -3.51 -3.85 -19.55
C GLN A 108 -3.02 -2.70 -18.67
N THR A 109 -3.81 -2.40 -17.63
CA THR A 109 -3.49 -1.37 -16.65
C THR A 109 -2.73 -1.99 -15.47
N HIS A 110 -1.65 -1.33 -15.06
CA HIS A 110 -0.95 -1.63 -13.81
C HIS A 110 -1.42 -0.70 -12.69
N TYR A 111 -1.74 -1.27 -11.54
CA TYR A 111 -2.18 -0.58 -10.34
C TYR A 111 -1.07 -0.66 -9.29
N TYR A 112 -0.49 0.48 -8.94
CA TYR A 112 0.50 0.66 -7.87
C TYR A 112 -0.20 1.20 -6.62
N PRO A 113 0.48 1.32 -5.46
CA PRO A 113 -0.18 1.79 -4.24
C PRO A 113 -0.75 3.22 -4.31
N ASN A 114 -0.08 4.15 -5.00
CA ASN A 114 -0.52 5.56 -5.06
C ASN A 114 -1.13 5.97 -6.40
N TYR A 115 -0.88 5.22 -7.46
CA TYR A 115 -1.34 5.55 -8.80
C TYR A 115 -1.53 4.29 -9.63
N TRP A 116 -2.15 4.44 -10.79
CA TRP A 116 -2.21 3.41 -11.81
C TRP A 116 -1.74 3.98 -13.15
N VAL A 117 -1.31 3.08 -14.04
CA VAL A 117 -0.80 3.42 -15.37
C VAL A 117 -1.57 2.63 -16.40
N SER A 118 -2.35 3.33 -17.23
CA SER A 118 -2.97 2.74 -18.40
C SER A 118 -1.94 2.54 -19.50
N LYS A 119 -1.95 1.40 -20.18
CA LYS A 119 -1.16 1.22 -21.40
C LYS A 119 -1.57 2.21 -22.51
N LYS A 120 -2.82 2.67 -22.53
CA LYS A 120 -3.35 3.57 -23.57
C LYS A 120 -2.79 4.99 -23.47
N SER A 121 -2.64 5.52 -22.26
CA SER A 121 -2.17 6.89 -22.04
C SER A 121 -0.69 6.97 -21.66
N SER A 122 -0.11 5.90 -21.12
CA SER A 122 1.22 5.90 -20.47
C SER A 122 1.37 6.95 -19.35
N THR A 123 0.28 7.60 -18.94
CA THR A 123 0.24 8.63 -17.91
C THR A 123 -0.09 7.99 -16.56
N ARG A 124 0.56 8.45 -15.50
CA ARG A 124 0.22 8.08 -14.11
C ARG A 124 -1.04 8.82 -13.69
N THR A 125 -2.04 8.06 -13.23
CA THR A 125 -3.27 8.61 -12.64
C THR A 125 -3.30 8.24 -11.17
N TYR A 126 -3.29 9.26 -10.30
CA TYR A 126 -3.28 9.07 -8.85
C TYR A 126 -4.68 8.80 -8.31
N TYR A 127 -4.77 8.04 -7.22
CA TYR A 127 -6.03 7.87 -6.50
C TYR A 127 -6.40 9.14 -5.74
N LEU A 128 -7.70 9.39 -5.54
CA LEU A 128 -8.22 10.59 -4.86
C LEU A 128 -8.14 10.54 -3.33
N GLN A 129 -7.52 9.52 -2.77
CA GLN A 129 -7.39 9.32 -1.33
C GLN A 129 -6.16 10.07 -0.78
N PRO A 130 -6.22 10.59 0.46
CA PRO A 130 -5.08 11.22 1.11
C PRO A 130 -3.90 10.25 1.19
N LEU A 131 -2.75 10.66 0.67
CA LEU A 131 -1.55 9.84 0.65
C LEU A 131 -0.70 10.12 1.89
N LYS A 132 -0.70 9.19 2.88
CA LYS A 132 0.25 9.26 4.01
C LYS A 132 1.70 9.08 3.55
N PHE A 133 1.89 8.23 2.53
CA PHE A 133 3.19 7.96 1.90
C PHE A 133 3.09 8.21 0.40
N ILE A 134 4.11 8.85 -0.14
CA ILE A 134 4.25 9.18 -1.56
C ILE A 134 5.27 8.23 -2.19
N HIS A 135 4.85 7.53 -3.25
CA HIS A 135 5.65 6.64 -4.08
C HIS A 135 6.47 7.46 -5.07
N THR A 136 7.65 7.89 -4.66
CA THR A 136 8.50 8.81 -5.43
C THR A 136 9.28 8.09 -6.53
N ALA A 137 9.74 6.86 -6.26
CA ALA A 137 10.42 5.99 -7.21
C ALA A 137 10.00 4.53 -7.00
N GLN A 138 10.31 3.65 -7.95
CA GLN A 138 9.86 2.25 -7.94
C GLN A 138 10.04 1.55 -6.58
N HIS A 139 11.19 1.80 -5.92
CA HIS A 139 11.55 1.19 -4.64
C HIS A 139 11.58 2.18 -3.46
N ILE A 140 10.99 3.37 -3.60
CA ILE A 140 11.09 4.43 -2.59
C ILE A 140 9.72 5.02 -2.27
N PHE A 141 9.39 5.00 -0.98
CA PHE A 141 8.26 5.69 -0.40
C PHE A 141 8.74 6.74 0.60
N ILE A 142 8.12 7.92 0.59
CA ILE A 142 8.45 9.01 1.52
C ILE A 142 7.17 9.43 2.24
N GLU A 143 7.22 9.51 3.56
CA GLU A 143 6.11 9.99 4.38
C GLU A 143 5.79 11.47 4.12
N GLY A 144 4.50 11.82 4.07
CA GLY A 144 4.01 13.20 3.90
C GLY A 144 4.63 14.20 4.87
N ARG A 145 4.78 13.81 6.15
CA ARG A 145 5.37 14.63 7.23
C ARG A 145 6.82 15.06 6.95
N ILE A 146 7.56 14.33 6.10
CA ILE A 146 8.91 14.73 5.67
C ILE A 146 8.83 15.90 4.69
N PHE A 147 7.86 15.89 3.77
CA PHE A 147 7.68 16.99 2.81
C PHE A 147 7.21 18.26 3.52
N GLU A 148 6.34 18.14 4.51
CA GLU A 148 5.93 19.26 5.37
C GLU A 148 7.14 19.87 6.09
N LEU A 149 8.03 19.01 6.64
CA LEU A 149 9.27 19.44 7.27
C LEU A 149 10.17 20.20 6.28
N PHE A 150 10.42 19.64 5.08
CA PHE A 150 11.23 20.33 4.08
C PHE A 150 10.60 21.66 3.64
N THR A 151 9.29 21.70 3.48
CA THR A 151 8.56 22.94 3.15
C THR A 151 8.73 23.98 4.25
N ALA A 152 8.58 23.60 5.51
CA ALA A 152 8.79 24.50 6.65
C ALA A 152 10.24 24.99 6.72
N MET A 153 11.23 24.12 6.51
CA MET A 153 12.64 24.51 6.48
C MET A 153 12.94 25.52 5.38
N MET A 154 12.42 25.31 4.18
CA MET A 154 12.60 26.22 3.03
C MET A 154 11.93 27.59 3.25
N LEU A 155 10.80 27.64 3.97
CA LEU A 155 10.10 28.89 4.28
C LEU A 155 10.74 29.67 5.43
N ASN A 156 11.47 29.01 6.33
CA ASN A 156 12.11 29.66 7.48
C ASN A 156 13.62 29.87 7.30
N SER A 157 14.17 29.56 6.11
CA SER A 157 15.60 29.69 5.83
C SER A 157 16.03 31.08 5.32
N TRP A 158 15.16 32.09 5.41
CA TRP A 158 15.46 33.49 5.05
C TRP A 158 15.58 34.41 6.27
#